data_AF-A0A8H7QWH9-F1
#
_entry.id   AF-A0A8H7QWH9-F1
#
_cell.length_a   1.000
_cell.length_b   1.000
_cell.length_c   1.000
_cell.angle_alpha   90.00
_cell.angle_beta   90.00
_cell.angle_gamma   90.00
#
_symmetry.space_group_name_H-M   'P 1'
#
loop_
_entity.id
_entity.type
_entity.pdbx_description
1 polymer ?
#
loop_
_entity_poly.entity_id
_entity_poly.type
_entity_poly.pdbx_seq_one_letter_code
_entity_poly.pdbx_strand_id
1 'polypeptide(L)'
;MPPAPQALHSSSVNPANLVELQVLTQVSSQLQSSGDVAGSIPYLAKIVQILENQQLEKKSSRYKQQCEQLRRVQADAHAQLGDAYYKTGQYVVCEHALLRSVKIWEKLVQQDSSVCGPLRAAYEQLKSSYEAMGKTQLAQHIETKLERLASIH
;
A
#
# COMPACT_ATOMS: atom_id res chain seq x y z
N MET A 1 4.72 -17.87 1.49
CA MET A 1 5.87 -17.18 0.88
C MET A 1 5.57 -15.69 0.90
N PRO A 2 6.41 -14.84 1.51
CA PRO A 2 6.24 -13.40 1.38
C PRO A 2 6.52 -12.97 -0.06
N PRO A 3 5.80 -11.97 -0.62
CA PRO A 3 6.07 -11.45 -1.95
C PRO A 3 7.46 -10.79 -1.99
N ALA A 4 8.22 -11.06 -3.05
CA ALA A 4 9.53 -10.47 -3.27
C ALA A 4 9.42 -8.95 -3.51
N PRO A 5 10.33 -8.13 -2.95
CA PRO A 5 10.32 -6.68 -3.16
C PRO A 5 10.59 -6.37 -4.64
N GLN A 6 9.63 -5.73 -5.29
CA GLN A 6 9.76 -5.28 -6.68
C GLN A 6 10.78 -4.14 -6.74
N ALA A 7 11.96 -4.42 -7.28
CA ALA A 7 13.02 -3.43 -7.46
C ALA A 7 12.67 -2.45 -8.60
N LEU A 8 12.53 -1.17 -8.26
CA LEU A 8 12.42 -0.08 -9.22
C LEU A 8 13.78 0.12 -9.91
N HIS A 9 13.91 -0.35 -11.16
CA HIS A 9 15.18 -0.20 -11.90
C HIS A 9 15.45 1.24 -12.32
N SER A 10 16.70 1.63 -12.04
CA SER A 10 17.32 2.95 -12.09
C SER A 10 17.28 3.62 -13.47
N SER A 11 16.82 4.88 -13.48
CA SER A 11 17.20 5.95 -14.43
C SER A 11 16.53 7.28 -14.11
N SER A 12 15.59 7.32 -13.15
CA SER A 12 14.89 8.56 -12.73
C SER A 12 14.64 8.65 -11.21
N VAL A 13 15.19 7.74 -10.41
CA VAL A 13 14.99 7.71 -8.95
C VAL A 13 16.27 8.19 -8.29
N ASN A 14 16.16 9.06 -7.28
CA ASN A 14 17.32 9.49 -6.50
C ASN A 14 17.99 8.25 -5.89
N PRO A 15 19.25 7.93 -6.23
CA PRO A 15 19.89 6.70 -5.76
C PRO A 15 19.98 6.64 -4.23
N ALA A 16 20.03 7.79 -3.54
CA ALA A 16 19.97 7.83 -2.07
C ALA A 16 18.63 7.32 -1.53
N ASN A 17 17.51 7.69 -2.18
CA ASN A 17 16.17 7.21 -1.79
C ASN A 17 16.04 5.69 -2.00
N LEU A 18 16.69 5.13 -3.02
CA LEU A 18 16.64 3.67 -3.27
C LEU A 18 17.33 2.89 -2.15
N VAL A 19 18.51 3.35 -1.72
CA VAL A 19 19.24 2.72 -0.60
C VAL A 19 18.46 2.90 0.70
N GLU A 20 17.91 4.09 0.94
CA GLU A 20 17.10 4.37 2.13
C GLU A 20 15.86 3.46 2.18
N LEU A 21 15.10 3.35 1.07
CA LEU A 21 13.95 2.45 0.98
C LEU A 21 14.31 0.99 1.24
N GLN A 22 15.45 0.53 0.72
CA GLN A 22 15.91 -0.84 0.94
C GLN A 22 16.21 -1.10 2.43
N VAL A 23 16.93 -0.19 3.08
CA VAL A 23 17.26 -0.32 4.52
C VAL A 23 15.99 -0.27 5.37
N LEU A 24 15.11 0.70 5.12
CA LEU A 24 13.86 0.85 5.86
C LEU A 24 12.97 -0.39 5.73
N THR A 25 12.88 -0.96 4.52
CA THR A 25 12.09 -2.18 4.25
C THR A 25 12.67 -3.38 4.98
N GLN A 26 14.00 -3.50 5.00
CA GLN A 26 14.67 -4.59 5.71
C GLN A 26 14.43 -4.50 7.22
N VAL A 27 14.58 -3.30 7.81
CA VAL A 27 14.38 -3.09 9.25
C VAL A 27 12.91 -3.31 9.63
N SER A 28 11.97 -2.78 8.87
CA SER A 28 10.54 -2.97 9.14
C SER A 28 10.13 -4.44 9.07
N SER A 29 10.67 -5.20 8.11
CA SER A 29 10.42 -6.64 7.97
C SER A 29 11.03 -7.45 9.12
N GLN A 30 12.23 -7.09 9.57
CA GLN A 30 12.86 -7.73 10.73
C GLN A 30 12.05 -7.52 12.01
N LEU A 31 11.60 -6.29 12.27
CA LEU A 31 10.78 -5.95 13.44
C LEU A 31 9.42 -6.67 13.43
N GLN A 32 8.77 -6.74 12.26
CA GLN A 32 7.53 -7.52 12.15
C GLN A 32 7.78 -9.02 12.38
N SER A 33 8.91 -9.55 11.90
CA SER A 33 9.26 -10.96 12.08
C SER A 33 9.65 -11.30 13.53
N SER A 34 10.15 -10.33 14.29
CA SER A 34 10.40 -10.46 15.74
C SER A 34 9.14 -10.23 16.59
N GLY A 35 8.00 -9.90 15.98
CA GLY A 35 6.75 -9.61 16.65
C GLY A 35 6.59 -8.16 17.12
N ASP A 36 7.61 -7.31 16.94
CA ASP A 36 7.57 -5.88 17.27
C ASP A 36 6.95 -5.08 16.11
N VAL A 37 5.65 -5.29 15.88
CA VAL A 37 4.91 -4.57 14.84
C VAL A 37 4.87 -3.07 15.13
N ALA A 38 4.78 -2.68 16.42
CA ALA A 38 4.75 -1.27 16.81
C ALA A 38 6.06 -0.55 16.47
N GLY A 39 7.21 -1.19 16.71
CA GLY A 39 8.51 -0.67 16.31
C GLY A 39 8.67 -0.51 14.81
N SER A 40 7.96 -1.29 13.99
CA SER A 40 8.04 -1.21 12.52
C SER A 40 7.35 0.04 11.93
N ILE A 41 6.37 0.61 12.63
CA ILE A 41 5.52 1.73 12.16
C ILE A 41 6.32 2.96 11.69
N PRO A 42 7.27 3.52 12.45
CA PRO A 42 8.02 4.70 12.00
C PRO A 42 8.79 4.45 10.69
N TYR A 43 9.29 3.23 10.49
CA TYR A 43 9.98 2.85 9.25
C TYR A 43 9.02 2.75 8.07
N LEU A 44 7.85 2.13 8.27
CA LEU A 44 6.78 2.07 7.27
C LEU A 44 6.26 3.47 6.90
N ALA A 45 6.07 4.35 7.88
CA ALA A 45 5.67 5.73 7.65
C ALA A 45 6.71 6.50 6.83
N LYS A 46 8.00 6.28 7.10
CA LYS A 46 9.10 6.88 6.34
C LYS A 46 9.14 6.36 4.89
N ILE A 47 8.92 5.07 4.67
CA ILE A 47 8.81 4.48 3.32
C ILE A 47 7.71 5.17 2.54
N VAL A 48 6.51 5.29 3.12
CA VAL A 48 5.37 6.00 2.50
C VAL A 48 5.76 7.43 2.13
N GLN A 49 6.38 8.18 3.05
CA GLN A 49 6.80 9.56 2.81
C GLN A 49 7.78 9.68 1.63
N ILE A 50 8.77 8.79 1.54
CA ILE A 50 9.75 8.80 0.44
C ILE A 50 9.06 8.52 -0.89
N LEU A 51 8.18 7.52 -0.92
CA LEU A 51 7.46 7.12 -2.13
C LEU A 51 6.50 8.21 -2.60
N GLU A 52 5.81 8.92 -1.70
CA GLU A 52 4.92 10.03 -2.04
C GLU A 52 5.67 11.22 -2.62
N ASN A 53 6.87 11.50 -2.11
CA ASN A 53 7.71 12.59 -2.60
C ASN A 53 8.53 12.23 -3.84
N GLN A 54 8.47 10.98 -4.30
CA GLN A 54 9.23 10.53 -5.46
C GLN A 54 8.69 11.17 -6.75
N GLN A 55 9.51 12.00 -7.37
CA GLN A 55 9.23 12.56 -8.70
C GLN A 55 9.89 11.71 -9.77
N LEU A 56 9.17 11.47 -10.87
CA LEU A 56 9.68 10.81 -12.06
C LEU A 56 9.80 11.81 -13.20
N GLU A 57 10.87 11.73 -13.97
CA GLU A 57 11.11 12.62 -15.10
C GLU A 57 10.42 12.11 -16.37
N LYS A 58 9.70 13.01 -17.06
CA LYS A 58 8.99 12.73 -18.33
C LYS A 58 9.89 12.50 -19.55
N LYS A 59 11.16 12.16 -19.35
CA LYS A 59 12.17 12.05 -20.43
C LYS A 59 12.24 10.66 -21.07
N SER A 60 11.61 9.66 -20.46
CA SER A 60 11.71 8.25 -20.89
C SER A 60 10.44 7.78 -21.62
N SER A 61 10.61 6.97 -22.67
CA SER A 61 9.52 6.23 -23.30
C SER A 61 8.80 5.29 -22.32
N ARG A 62 9.49 4.88 -21.24
CA ARG A 62 8.96 4.05 -20.14
C ARG A 62 8.31 4.85 -19.01
N TYR A 63 8.23 6.19 -19.12
CA TYR A 63 7.70 7.06 -18.07
C TYR A 63 6.33 6.60 -17.55
N LYS A 64 5.41 6.23 -18.45
CA LYS A 64 4.08 5.76 -18.07
C LYS A 64 4.13 4.48 -17.23
N GLN A 65 4.95 3.50 -17.64
CA GLN A 65 5.13 2.24 -16.92
C GLN A 65 5.79 2.48 -15.54
N GLN A 66 6.77 3.38 -15.46
CA GLN A 66 7.43 3.74 -14.20
C GLN A 66 6.46 4.45 -13.24
N CYS A 67 5.60 5.35 -13.74
CA CYS A 67 4.56 5.98 -12.92
C CYS A 67 3.55 4.96 -12.39
N GLU A 68 3.18 3.98 -13.21
CA GLU A 68 2.27 2.92 -12.80
C GLU A 68 2.89 2.02 -11.73
N GLN A 69 4.14 1.59 -11.93
CA GLN A 69 4.90 0.83 -10.93
C GLN A 69 5.04 1.60 -9.62
N LEU A 70 5.38 2.90 -9.68
CA LEU A 70 5.46 3.74 -8.48
C LEU A 70 4.12 3.78 -7.74
N ARG A 71 3.00 3.92 -8.45
CA ARG A 71 1.66 3.88 -7.83
C ARG A 71 1.36 2.55 -7.17
N ARG A 72 1.72 1.42 -7.79
CA ARG A 72 1.56 0.08 -7.19
C ARG A 72 2.32 -0.01 -5.87
N VAL A 73 3.59 0.38 -5.88
CA VAL A 73 4.45 0.38 -4.68
C VAL A 73 3.93 1.34 -3.60
N GLN A 74 3.43 2.53 -3.98
CA GLN A 74 2.78 3.46 -3.05
C GLN A 74 1.54 2.84 -2.39
N ALA A 75 0.69 2.17 -3.17
CA ALA A 75 -0.52 1.54 -2.66
C ALA A 75 -0.20 0.39 -1.70
N ASP A 76 0.80 -0.44 -2.03
CA ASP A 76 1.29 -1.51 -1.15
C ASP A 76 1.89 -0.96 0.15
N ALA A 77 2.68 0.11 0.09
CA ALA A 77 3.27 0.72 1.27
C ALA A 77 2.20 1.28 2.23
N HIS A 78 1.17 1.93 1.67
CA HIS A 78 0.00 2.38 2.45
C HIS A 78 -0.78 1.22 3.07
N ALA A 79 -0.94 0.09 2.35
CA ALA A 79 -1.59 -1.11 2.89
C ALA A 79 -0.79 -1.73 4.05
N GLN A 80 0.54 -1.86 3.90
CA GLN A 80 1.42 -2.39 4.94
C GLN A 80 1.42 -1.51 6.20
N LEU A 81 1.45 -0.19 6.02
CA LEU A 81 1.34 0.75 7.13
C LEU A 81 -0.04 0.64 7.82
N GLY A 82 -1.11 0.51 7.03
CA GLY A 82 -2.46 0.28 7.53
C GLY A 82 -2.59 -1.01 8.35
N ASP A 83 -2.02 -2.11 7.87
CA ASP A 83 -1.97 -3.40 8.58
C ASP A 83 -1.20 -3.30 9.90
N ALA A 84 -0.05 -2.62 9.92
CA ALA A 84 0.70 -2.39 11.14
C ALA A 84 -0.10 -1.56 12.18
N TYR A 85 -0.80 -0.52 11.73
CA TYR A 85 -1.71 0.23 12.60
C TYR A 85 -2.89 -0.62 13.11
N TYR A 86 -3.47 -1.46 12.26
CA TYR A 86 -4.55 -2.36 12.65
C TYR A 86 -4.10 -3.32 13.77
N LYS A 87 -2.96 -3.98 13.56
CA LYS A 87 -2.37 -4.94 14.52
C LYS A 87 -2.01 -4.31 15.86
N THR A 88 -1.76 -3.00 15.89
CA THR A 88 -1.46 -2.25 17.11
C THR A 88 -2.67 -1.52 17.70
N GLY A 89 -3.88 -1.76 17.17
CA GLY A 89 -5.12 -1.15 17.66
C GLY A 89 -5.31 0.32 17.30
N GLN A 90 -4.47 0.87 16.42
CA GLN A 90 -4.50 2.28 16.02
C GLN A 90 -5.47 2.49 14.83
N TYR A 91 -6.75 2.20 15.05
CA TYR A 91 -7.73 2.08 13.96
C TYR A 91 -8.00 3.38 13.16
N VAL A 92 -7.89 4.56 13.79
CA VAL A 92 -8.12 5.85 13.10
C VAL A 92 -7.04 6.13 12.04
N VAL A 93 -5.77 5.90 12.38
CA VAL A 93 -4.66 6.08 11.42
C VAL A 93 -4.57 4.91 10.43
N CYS A 94 -5.00 3.71 10.84
CA CYS A 94 -5.23 2.57 9.95
C CYS A 94 -6.21 2.93 8.82
N GLU A 95 -7.39 3.46 9.16
CA GLU A 95 -8.41 3.89 8.19
C GLU A 95 -7.81 4.87 7.18
N HIS A 96 -7.05 5.87 7.64
CA HIS A 96 -6.42 6.84 6.74
C HIS A 96 -5.46 6.18 5.75
N ALA A 97 -4.57 5.31 6.24
CA ALA A 97 -3.60 4.61 5.38
C ALA A 97 -4.30 3.69 4.37
N LEU A 98 -5.29 2.91 4.80
CA LEU A 98 -6.03 2.00 3.93
C LEU A 98 -6.87 2.74 2.87
N LEU A 99 -7.48 3.87 3.21
CA LEU A 99 -8.19 4.71 2.23
C LEU A 99 -7.26 5.24 1.14
N ARG A 100 -6.01 5.58 1.48
CA ARG A 100 -5.01 5.96 0.48
C ARG A 100 -4.66 4.80 -0.44
N SER A 101 -4.42 3.61 0.12
CA SER A 101 -4.13 2.41 -0.66
C SER A 101 -5.26 2.07 -1.64
N VAL A 102 -6.51 1.96 -1.13
CA VAL A 102 -7.70 1.67 -1.93
C VAL A 102 -7.87 2.68 -3.06
N LYS A 103 -7.73 3.98 -2.78
CA LYS A 103 -7.89 5.03 -3.81
C LYS A 103 -6.87 4.92 -4.93
N ILE A 104 -5.66 4.46 -4.64
CA ILE A 104 -4.63 4.25 -5.67
C ILE A 104 -4.96 2.99 -6.48
N TRP A 105 -5.32 1.89 -5.81
CA TRP A 105 -5.71 0.65 -6.47
C TRP A 105 -6.96 0.78 -7.35
N GLU A 106 -7.99 1.53 -6.91
CA GLU A 106 -9.18 1.85 -7.71
C GLU A 106 -8.80 2.59 -9.02
N LYS A 107 -7.77 3.43 -9.00
CA LYS A 107 -7.30 4.10 -10.22
C LYS A 107 -6.49 3.18 -11.12
N LEU A 108 -5.72 2.28 -10.53
CA LEU A 108 -4.91 1.32 -11.28
C LEU A 108 -5.79 0.26 -11.96
N VAL A 109 -6.86 -0.21 -11.32
CA VAL A 109 -7.75 -1.23 -11.90
C VAL A 109 -8.52 -0.73 -13.13
N GLN A 110 -8.74 0.58 -13.23
CA GLN A 110 -9.31 1.21 -14.43
C GLN A 110 -8.38 1.14 -15.64
N GLN A 111 -7.08 0.92 -15.41
CA GLN A 111 -6.03 0.88 -16.43
C GLN A 111 -5.56 -0.55 -16.70
N ASP A 112 -5.52 -1.39 -15.66
CA ASP A 112 -5.08 -2.78 -15.71
C ASP A 112 -5.94 -3.63 -14.76
N SER A 113 -6.81 -4.48 -15.30
CA SER A 113 -7.67 -5.35 -14.50
C SER A 113 -6.89 -6.40 -13.70
N SER A 114 -5.63 -6.68 -14.03
CA SER A 114 -4.81 -7.65 -13.29
C SER A 114 -4.52 -7.24 -11.85
N VAL A 115 -4.68 -5.94 -11.51
CA VAL A 115 -4.51 -5.44 -10.14
C VAL A 115 -5.76 -5.57 -9.27
N CYS A 116 -6.77 -6.32 -9.72
CA CYS A 116 -7.99 -6.61 -8.98
C CYS A 116 -7.72 -7.34 -7.65
N GLY A 117 -6.74 -8.25 -7.62
CA GLY A 117 -6.35 -8.97 -6.40
C GLY A 117 -5.87 -8.05 -5.26
N PRO A 118 -4.85 -7.20 -5.50
CA PRO A 118 -4.43 -6.20 -4.52
C PRO A 118 -5.54 -5.25 -4.04
N LEU A 119 -6.41 -4.80 -4.95
CA LEU A 119 -7.57 -3.97 -4.58
C LEU A 119 -8.52 -4.69 -3.62
N ARG A 120 -8.79 -5.97 -3.87
CA ARG A 120 -9.63 -6.81 -3.01
C ARG A 120 -9.04 -6.92 -1.60
N ALA A 121 -7.76 -7.22 -1.49
CA ALA A 121 -7.06 -7.32 -0.21
C ALA A 121 -7.12 -5.99 0.58
N ALA A 122 -6.91 -4.85 -0.11
CA ALA A 122 -7.03 -3.54 0.51
C ALA A 122 -8.45 -3.23 1.02
N TYR A 123 -9.48 -3.65 0.27
CA TYR A 123 -10.87 -3.54 0.73
C TYR A 123 -11.18 -4.42 1.93
N GLU A 124 -10.69 -5.66 1.95
CA GLU A 124 -10.87 -6.57 3.09
C GLU A 124 -10.27 -5.99 4.36
N GLN A 125 -9.04 -5.47 4.29
CA GLN A 125 -8.40 -4.78 5.41
C GLN A 125 -9.20 -3.56 5.87
N LEU A 126 -9.71 -2.75 4.92
CA LEU A 126 -10.51 -1.57 5.25
C LEU A 126 -11.85 -1.95 5.90
N LYS A 127 -12.50 -3.01 5.41
CA LYS A 127 -13.71 -3.57 6.01
C LYS A 127 -13.44 -4.00 7.45
N SER A 128 -12.40 -4.79 7.69
CA SER A 128 -12.02 -5.23 9.05
C SER A 128 -11.68 -4.06 9.97
N SER A 129 -11.07 -3.00 9.46
CA SER A 129 -10.83 -1.76 10.20
C SER A 129 -12.14 -1.05 10.60
N TYR A 130 -13.11 -0.97 9.68
CA TYR A 130 -14.43 -0.43 9.99
C TYR A 130 -15.21 -1.26 11.01
N GLU A 131 -15.17 -2.58 10.91
CA GLU A 131 -15.79 -3.48 11.88
C GLU A 131 -15.18 -3.29 13.27
N ALA A 132 -13.85 -3.22 13.37
CA ALA A 132 -13.15 -2.96 14.63
C ALA A 132 -13.50 -1.61 15.26
N MET A 133 -13.81 -0.60 14.44
CA MET A 133 -14.29 0.72 14.90
C MET A 133 -15.80 0.78 15.17
N GLY A 134 -16.57 -0.29 14.91
CA GLY A 134 -18.03 -0.28 15.00
C GLY A 134 -18.73 0.54 13.90
N LYS A 135 -18.05 0.86 12.80
CA LYS A 135 -18.57 1.63 11.66
C LYS A 135 -19.31 0.72 10.66
N THR A 136 -20.36 0.03 11.12
CA THR A 136 -21.05 -1.05 10.39
C THR A 136 -21.57 -0.63 9.00
N GLN A 137 -22.10 0.59 8.88
CA GLN A 137 -22.59 1.12 7.60
C GLN A 137 -21.47 1.25 6.56
N LEU A 138 -20.27 1.66 6.98
CA LEU A 138 -19.12 1.77 6.09
C LEU A 138 -18.58 0.38 5.74
N ALA A 139 -18.52 -0.55 6.69
CA ALA A 139 -18.13 -1.93 6.44
C ALA A 139 -19.05 -2.59 5.39
N GLN A 140 -20.37 -2.41 5.51
CA GLN A 140 -21.35 -2.92 4.54
C GLN A 140 -21.17 -2.28 3.16
N HIS A 141 -20.89 -0.98 3.10
CA HIS A 141 -20.61 -0.32 1.83
C HIS A 141 -19.34 -0.87 1.16
N ILE A 142 -18.28 -1.18 1.93
CA ILE A 142 -17.08 -1.83 1.39
C ILE A 142 -17.39 -3.27 0.93
N GLU A 143 -18.23 -3.99 1.65
CA GLU A 143 -18.67 -5.34 1.26
C GLU A 143 -19.42 -5.32 -0.08
N THR A 144 -20.34 -4.39 -0.29
CA THR A 144 -21.00 -4.23 -1.60
C THR A 144 -20.00 -3.91 -2.72
N LYS A 145 -18.95 -3.14 -2.43
CA LYS A 145 -17.87 -2.89 -3.39
C LYS A 145 -17.06 -4.15 -3.70
N LEU A 146 -16.76 -4.97 -2.70
CA LEU A 146 -16.06 -6.26 -2.85
C LEU A 146 -16.87 -7.24 -3.70
N GLU A 147 -18.18 -7.34 -3.48
CA GLU A 147 -19.08 -8.18 -4.27
C GLU A 147 -19.10 -7.75 -5.74
N ARG A 148 -19.24 -6.45 -6.01
CA ARG A 148 -19.19 -5.92 -7.38
C ARG A 148 -17.87 -6.21 -8.05
N LEU A 149 -16.77 -6.11 -7.32
CA LEU A 149 -15.43 -6.43 -7.84
C LEU A 149 -15.31 -7.92 -8.17
N ALA A 150 -15.92 -8.80 -7.37
CA ALA A 150 -15.96 -10.23 -7.59
C ALA A 150 -16.76 -10.63 -8.85
N SER A 151 -17.83 -9.91 -9.17
CA SER A 151 -18.68 -10.18 -10.35
C SER A 151 -18.07 -9.76 -11.69
N ILE A 152 -16.93 -9.07 -11.69
CA ILE A 152 -16.25 -8.59 -12.91
C ILE A 152 -15.22 -9.63 -13.43
N HIS A 153 -14.98 -10.72 -12.69
CA HIS A 153 -14.11 -11.85 -13.07
C HIS A 153 -14.93 -13.14 -13.19
#